data_AF-A0A852H4H7-F1
#
_entry.id   AF-A0A852H4H7-F1
#
_cell.length_a   1.000
_cell.length_b   1.000
_cell.length_c   1.000
_cell.angle_alpha   90.00
_cell.angle_beta   90.00
_cell.angle_gamma   90.00
#
_symmetry.space_group_name_H-M   'P 1'
#
loop_
_entity.id
_entity.type
_entity.pdbx_description
1 polymer ?
#
loop_
_entity_poly.entity_id
_entity_poly.type
_entity_poly.pdbx_seq_one_letter_code
_entity_poly.pdbx_strand_id
1 'polypeptide(L)'
;VSKRLQACLQGQCGSEMDKRVKKLPLMALSTTMAESFKELDTESSLGKALEMGCCIQSSLAKILAEFEIALEHDVLQPLNKLSEEELPIILKRKKTLQKLISDWNTIKSRYRAHRGWGKQGIWGTAPARVGGERKMTALGSK
;
A
#
# COMPACT_ATOMS: atom_id res chain seq x y z
N VAL A 1 0.20 4.69 0.24
CA VAL A 1 -1.27 4.51 0.37
C VAL A 1 -1.77 5.14 1.65
N SER A 2 -1.14 4.84 2.80
CA SER A 2 -1.40 5.41 4.13
C SER A 2 -1.69 6.93 4.12
N LYS A 3 -0.77 7.76 3.62
CA LYS A 3 -0.96 9.23 3.56
C LYS A 3 -2.18 9.70 2.75
N ARG A 4 -2.54 8.99 1.67
CA ARG A 4 -3.70 9.35 0.84
C ARG A 4 -5.01 9.00 1.54
N LEU A 5 -5.06 7.87 2.25
CA LEU A 5 -6.23 7.46 3.02
C LEU A 5 -6.44 8.35 4.25
N GLN A 6 -5.35 8.76 4.91
CA GLN A 6 -5.42 9.68 6.04
C GLN A 6 -5.97 11.06 5.63
N ALA A 7 -5.71 11.51 4.40
CA ALA A 7 -6.27 12.75 3.87
C ALA A 7 -7.79 12.72 3.63
N CYS A 8 -8.42 11.54 3.67
CA CYS A 8 -9.87 11.42 3.60
C CYS A 8 -10.56 11.68 4.94
N LEU A 9 -9.83 11.72 6.05
CA LEU A 9 -10.34 12.07 7.36
C LEU A 9 -10.39 13.60 7.52
N GLN A 10 -11.48 14.10 8.10
CA GLN A 10 -11.67 15.51 8.43
C GLN A 10 -11.14 15.82 9.85
N GLY A 11 -11.30 14.87 10.77
CA GLY A 11 -10.76 14.93 12.11
C GLY A 11 -9.25 14.67 12.17
N GLN A 12 -8.62 15.13 13.25
CA GLN A 12 -7.21 14.83 13.48
C GLN A 12 -7.04 13.33 13.83
N CYS A 13 -6.26 12.62 13.01
CA CYS A 13 -5.85 11.23 13.26
C CYS A 13 -5.22 11.08 14.66
N GLY A 14 -5.55 10.02 15.38
CA GLY A 14 -5.05 9.73 16.73
C GLY A 14 -5.59 10.63 17.85
N SER A 15 -6.57 11.51 17.57
CA SER A 15 -7.20 12.32 18.61
C SER A 15 -8.38 11.62 19.26
N GLU A 16 -8.52 11.78 20.57
CA GLU A 16 -9.72 11.45 21.34
C GLU A 16 -10.99 12.10 20.77
N MET A 17 -12.15 11.49 21.05
CA MET A 17 -13.46 11.90 20.56
C MET A 17 -13.71 13.41 20.66
N ASP A 18 -13.60 13.97 21.86
CA ASP A 18 -13.90 15.39 22.12
C ASP A 18 -13.03 16.33 21.27
N LYS A 19 -11.75 16.01 21.11
CA LYS A 19 -10.82 16.78 20.28
C LYS A 19 -11.15 16.65 18.79
N ARG A 20 -11.62 15.47 18.37
CA ARG A 20 -11.98 15.21 16.98
C ARG A 20 -13.23 15.97 16.58
N VAL A 21 -14.31 15.84 17.36
CA VAL A 21 -15.59 16.51 17.12
C VAL A 21 -15.41 18.01 17.01
N LYS A 22 -14.65 18.64 17.92
CA LYS A 22 -14.39 20.09 17.91
C LYS A 22 -13.67 20.61 16.66
N LYS A 23 -12.95 19.74 15.94
CA LYS A 23 -12.24 20.10 14.71
C LYS A 23 -13.07 19.86 13.45
N LEU A 24 -14.22 19.18 13.56
CA LEU A 24 -15.06 18.93 12.41
C LEU A 24 -15.76 20.23 11.96
N PRO A 25 -15.78 20.52 10.65
CA PRO A 25 -16.53 21.65 10.10
C PRO A 25 -18.01 21.61 10.48
N LEU A 26 -18.58 20.41 10.69
CA LEU A 26 -19.94 20.25 11.17
C LEU A 26 -20.13 20.92 12.54
N MET A 27 -19.25 20.64 13.50
CA MET A 27 -19.32 21.24 14.83
C MET A 27 -19.14 22.76 14.77
N ALA A 28 -18.22 23.24 13.94
CA ALA A 28 -18.01 24.68 13.73
C ALA A 28 -19.24 25.38 13.12
N LEU A 29 -19.94 24.72 12.18
CA LEU A 29 -21.19 25.24 11.63
C LEU A 29 -22.28 25.28 12.71
N SER A 30 -22.42 24.21 13.51
CA SER A 30 -23.38 24.18 14.62
C SER A 30 -23.17 25.33 15.60
N THR A 31 -21.93 25.59 16.00
CA THR A 31 -21.61 26.70 16.92
C THR A 31 -21.90 28.05 16.29
N THR A 32 -21.58 28.23 15.01
CA THR A 32 -21.85 29.48 14.27
C THR A 32 -23.36 29.73 14.15
N MET A 33 -24.14 28.67 13.87
CA MET A 33 -25.60 28.76 13.83
C MET A 33 -26.16 29.15 15.20
N ALA A 34 -25.70 28.49 16.28
CA ALA A 34 -26.11 28.78 17.66
C ALA A 34 -25.82 30.22 18.08
N GLU A 35 -24.73 30.81 17.60
CA GLU A 35 -24.40 32.21 17.87
C GLU A 35 -25.27 33.17 17.06
N SER A 36 -25.63 32.82 15.83
CA SER A 36 -26.33 33.69 14.89
C SER A 36 -27.80 33.97 15.26
N PHE A 37 -28.45 33.11 16.04
CA PHE A 37 -29.86 33.29 16.43
C PHE A 37 -30.06 33.73 17.88
N LYS A 38 -29.02 34.08 18.62
CA LYS A 38 -29.16 34.64 19.98
C LYS A 38 -30.01 35.93 20.01
N GLU A 39 -30.07 36.64 18.88
CA GLU A 39 -30.85 37.86 18.68
C GLU A 39 -32.22 37.60 18.02
N LEU A 40 -32.51 36.35 17.64
CA LEU A 40 -33.80 35.97 17.05
C LEU A 40 -34.76 35.48 18.13
N ASP A 41 -36.06 35.71 17.90
CA ASP A 41 -37.10 35.08 18.70
C ASP A 41 -37.08 33.56 18.49
N THR A 42 -36.76 32.82 19.54
CA THR A 42 -36.68 31.36 19.53
C THR A 42 -38.04 30.70 19.33
N GLU A 43 -39.14 31.41 19.59
CA GLU A 43 -40.48 30.90 19.33
C GLU A 43 -40.92 31.03 17.86
N SER A 44 -40.20 31.84 17.08
CA SER A 44 -40.43 31.95 15.64
C SER A 44 -40.13 30.64 14.91
N SER A 45 -40.78 30.43 13.76
CA SER A 45 -40.53 29.26 12.91
C SER A 45 -39.06 29.17 12.47
N LEU A 46 -38.42 30.31 12.21
CA LEU A 46 -36.99 30.38 11.87
C LEU A 46 -36.10 30.01 13.06
N GLY A 47 -36.40 30.52 14.25
CA GLY A 47 -35.68 30.17 15.48
C GLY A 47 -35.71 28.67 15.75
N LYS A 48 -36.90 28.06 15.70
CA LYS A 48 -37.07 26.60 15.85
C LYS A 48 -36.33 25.80 14.76
N ALA A 49 -36.37 26.27 13.51
CA ALA A 49 -35.64 25.62 12.42
C ALA A 49 -34.12 25.65 12.63
N LEU A 50 -33.56 26.78 13.08
CA LEU A 50 -32.13 26.90 13.36
C LEU A 50 -31.71 26.09 14.60
N GLU A 51 -32.53 26.05 15.64
CA GLU A 51 -32.28 25.20 16.82
C GLU A 51 -32.21 23.72 16.43
N MET A 52 -33.20 23.23 15.68
CA MET A 52 -33.18 21.86 15.14
C MET A 52 -31.94 21.62 14.28
N GLY A 53 -31.56 22.60 13.45
CA GLY A 53 -30.34 22.55 12.64
C GLY A 53 -29.07 22.39 13.48
N CYS A 54 -28.93 23.13 14.58
CA CYS A 54 -27.78 23.00 15.49
C CYS A 54 -27.70 21.61 16.13
N CYS A 55 -28.84 21.09 16.58
CA CYS A 55 -28.92 19.75 17.17
C CYS A 55 -28.52 18.67 16.16
N ILE A 56 -29.07 18.74 14.93
CA ILE A 56 -28.75 17.81 13.84
C ILE A 56 -27.26 17.89 13.52
N GLN A 57 -26.72 19.09 13.33
CA GLN A 57 -25.33 19.30 12.95
C GLN A 57 -24.35 18.82 14.02
N SER A 58 -24.67 19.07 15.31
CA SER A 58 -23.88 18.57 16.44
C SER A 58 -23.90 17.04 16.53
N SER A 59 -25.05 16.43 16.25
CA SER A 59 -25.21 14.96 16.21
C SER A 59 -24.40 14.36 15.06
N LEU A 60 -24.50 14.94 13.85
CA LEU A 60 -23.72 14.53 12.69
C LEU A 60 -22.21 14.64 12.93
N ALA A 61 -21.75 15.69 13.61
CA ALA A 61 -20.34 15.82 13.97
C ALA A 61 -19.87 14.67 14.89
N LYS A 62 -20.69 14.27 15.87
CA LYS A 62 -20.36 13.13 16.76
C LYS A 62 -20.31 11.81 16.00
N ILE A 63 -21.33 11.52 15.19
CA ILE A 63 -21.41 10.30 14.37
C ILE A 63 -20.21 10.23 13.41
N LEU A 64 -19.85 11.34 12.77
CA LEU A 64 -18.69 11.38 11.88
C LEU A 64 -17.39 11.14 12.64
N ALA A 65 -17.21 11.73 13.82
CA ALA A 65 -16.01 11.50 14.63
C ALA A 65 -15.90 10.04 15.10
N GLU A 66 -17.00 9.41 15.51
CA GLU A 66 -17.08 7.97 15.84
C GLU A 66 -16.66 7.12 14.65
N PHE A 67 -17.25 7.38 13.48
CA PHE A 67 -16.91 6.70 12.24
C PHE A 67 -15.41 6.85 11.90
N GLU A 68 -14.86 8.05 11.99
CA GLU A 68 -13.44 8.28 11.69
C GLU A 68 -12.50 7.57 12.66
N ILE A 69 -12.87 7.47 13.95
CA ILE A 69 -12.08 6.73 14.95
C ILE A 69 -12.11 5.24 14.64
N ALA A 70 -13.29 4.68 14.36
CA ALA A 70 -13.44 3.28 13.98
C ALA A 70 -12.68 2.97 12.68
N LEU A 71 -12.83 3.81 11.65
CA LEU A 71 -12.13 3.65 10.38
C LEU A 71 -10.61 3.70 10.55
N GLU A 72 -10.10 4.59 11.40
CA GLU A 72 -8.67 4.67 11.71
C GLU A 72 -8.17 3.37 12.35
N HIS A 73 -8.87 2.89 13.38
CA HIS A 73 -8.49 1.69 14.13
C HIS A 73 -8.66 0.40 13.33
N ASP A 74 -9.83 0.19 12.72
CA ASP A 74 -10.21 -1.09 12.11
C ASP A 74 -9.67 -1.25 10.68
N VAL A 75 -9.32 -0.15 10.01
CA VAL A 75 -8.88 -0.18 8.61
C VAL A 75 -7.51 0.42 8.41
N LEU A 76 -7.30 1.69 8.82
CA LEU A 76 -6.06 2.40 8.48
C LEU A 76 -4.85 1.82 9.21
N GLN A 77 -4.97 1.54 10.51
CA GLN A 77 -3.89 0.96 11.31
C GLN A 77 -3.46 -0.43 10.80
N PRO A 78 -4.38 -1.40 10.58
CA PRO A 78 -4.04 -2.70 10.01
C PRO A 78 -3.38 -2.60 8.63
N LEU A 79 -3.90 -1.72 7.77
CA LEU A 79 -3.34 -1.53 6.43
C LEU A 79 -1.95 -0.90 6.48
N ASN A 80 -1.72 0.04 7.39
CA ASN A 80 -0.41 0.64 7.60
C ASN A 80 0.59 -0.41 8.08
N LYS A 81 0.23 -1.24 9.06
CA LYS A 81 1.07 -2.35 9.53
C LYS A 81 1.40 -3.33 8.41
N LEU A 82 0.39 -3.73 7.63
CA LEU A 82 0.58 -4.63 6.49
C LEU A 82 1.57 -4.04 5.48
N SER A 83 1.44 -2.75 5.18
CA SER A 83 2.22 -2.10 4.13
C SER A 83 3.64 -1.68 4.54
N GLU A 84 3.83 -1.17 5.75
CA GLU A 84 5.11 -0.62 6.22
C GLU A 84 5.96 -1.64 6.98
N GLU A 85 5.37 -2.73 7.50
CA GLU A 85 6.09 -3.75 8.27
C GLU A 85 6.10 -5.11 7.56
N GLU A 86 4.93 -5.70 7.35
CA GLU A 86 4.81 -7.11 6.91
C GLU A 86 5.25 -7.30 5.44
N LEU A 87 4.77 -6.44 4.53
CA LEU A 87 5.14 -6.53 3.11
C LEU A 87 6.65 -6.39 2.86
N PRO A 88 7.37 -5.41 3.43
CA PRO A 88 8.83 -5.30 3.29
C PRO A 88 9.56 -6.54 3.79
N ILE A 89 9.10 -7.15 4.90
CA ILE A 89 9.69 -8.39 5.43
C ILE A 89 9.50 -9.55 4.45
N ILE A 90 8.28 -9.73 3.92
CA ILE A 90 7.98 -10.76 2.92
C ILE A 90 8.82 -10.57 1.67
N LEU A 91 8.94 -9.33 1.18
CA LEU A 91 9.77 -9.00 0.01
C LEU A 91 11.26 -9.28 0.25
N LYS A 92 11.77 -8.98 1.45
CA LYS A 92 13.15 -9.30 1.84
C LYS A 92 13.38 -10.81 1.86
N ARG A 93 12.47 -11.57 2.47
CA ARG A 93 12.53 -13.05 2.50
C ARG A 93 12.47 -13.65 1.09
N LYS A 94 11.58 -13.15 0.23
CA LYS A 94 11.51 -13.53 -1.19
C LYS A 94 12.84 -13.32 -1.89
N LYS A 95 13.49 -12.16 -1.70
CA LYS A 95 14.80 -11.87 -2.30
C LYS A 95 15.89 -12.83 -1.81
N THR A 96 15.93 -13.11 -0.52
CA THR A 96 16.87 -14.09 0.05
C THR A 96 16.64 -15.49 -0.52
N LEU A 97 15.38 -15.92 -0.64
CA LEU A 97 15.04 -17.23 -1.21
C LEU A 97 15.50 -17.35 -2.67
N GLN A 98 15.28 -16.32 -3.49
CA GLN A 98 15.75 -16.30 -4.89
C GLN A 98 17.28 -16.44 -4.99
N LYS A 99 18.02 -15.82 -4.06
CA LYS A 99 19.47 -15.99 -3.99
C LYS A 99 19.86 -17.42 -3.66
N LEU A 100 19.27 -18.02 -2.63
CA LEU A 100 19.54 -19.40 -2.23
C LEU A 100 19.23 -20.41 -3.35
N ILE A 101 18.14 -20.19 -4.09
CA ILE A 101 17.79 -21.01 -5.27
C ILE A 101 18.88 -20.90 -6.35
N SER A 102 19.37 -19.69 -6.61
CA SER A 102 20.42 -19.44 -7.60
C SER A 102 21.75 -20.08 -7.18
N ASP A 103 22.13 -19.95 -5.90
CA ASP A 103 23.32 -20.56 -5.33
C ASP A 103 23.26 -22.09 -5.40
N TRP A 104 22.10 -22.68 -5.06
CA TRP A 104 21.84 -24.11 -5.18
C TRP A 104 21.96 -24.60 -6.62
N ASN A 105 21.35 -23.88 -7.58
CA ASN A 105 21.46 -24.22 -9.00
C ASN A 105 22.92 -24.15 -9.48
N THR A 106 23.69 -23.19 -9.00
CA THR A 106 25.13 -23.06 -9.30
C THR A 106 25.92 -24.25 -8.77
N ILE A 107 25.68 -24.68 -7.52
CA ILE A 107 26.32 -25.87 -6.92
C ILE A 107 25.92 -27.14 -7.68
N LYS A 108 24.64 -27.31 -7.96
CA LYS A 108 24.10 -28.45 -8.70
C LYS A 108 24.70 -28.58 -10.10
N SER A 109 24.86 -27.47 -10.82
CA SER A 109 25.52 -27.44 -12.14
C SER A 109 26.99 -27.82 -12.05
N ARG A 110 27.75 -27.29 -11.08
CA ARG A 110 29.15 -27.68 -10.84
C ARG A 110 29.30 -29.15 -10.49
N TYR A 111 28.44 -29.68 -9.62
CA TYR A 111 28.44 -31.09 -9.26
C TYR A 111 28.15 -31.99 -10.46
N ARG A 112 27.18 -31.62 -11.30
CA ARG A 112 26.88 -32.34 -12.56
C ARG A 112 28.05 -32.28 -13.53
N ALA A 113 28.73 -31.15 -13.65
CA ALA A 113 29.93 -31.03 -14.48
C ALA A 113 31.04 -31.96 -13.97
N HIS A 114 31.32 -31.98 -12.66
CA HIS A 114 32.34 -32.88 -12.08
C HIS A 114 31.96 -34.37 -12.20
N ARG A 115 30.70 -34.74 -12.01
CA ARG A 115 30.22 -36.12 -12.23
C ARG A 115 30.19 -36.50 -13.72
N GLY A 116 29.85 -35.57 -14.60
CA GLY A 116 29.89 -35.74 -16.05
C GLY A 116 31.32 -35.86 -16.58
N TRP A 117 32.28 -35.21 -15.91
CA TRP A 117 33.72 -35.31 -16.22
C TRP A 117 34.27 -36.71 -15.94
N GLY A 118 33.68 -37.46 -15.01
CA GLY A 118 33.97 -38.89 -14.81
C GLY A 118 33.47 -39.82 -15.93
N LYS A 119 32.76 -39.28 -16.93
CA LYS A 119 32.42 -39.96 -18.19
C LYS A 119 33.00 -39.24 -19.41
N GLN A 120 34.14 -38.58 -19.23
CA GLN A 120 34.99 -38.14 -20.33
C GLN A 120 36.39 -38.75 -20.16
N GLY A 121 36.41 -40.06 -19.95
CA GLY A 121 37.54 -40.94 -20.24
C GLY A 121 36.99 -42.08 -21.08
N ILE A 122 37.56 -42.28 -22.27
CA ILE A 122 37.20 -43.33 -23.25
C ILE A 122 36.03 -42.95 -24.17
N TRP A 123 36.23 -41.95 -25.03
CA TRP A 123 36.05 -42.06 -26.50
C TRP A 123 36.33 -40.69 -27.13
N GLY A 124 37.54 -40.59 -27.66
CA GLY A 124 38.04 -39.44 -28.40
C GLY A 124 39.34 -39.86 -29.07
N THR A 125 39.25 -40.90 -29.89
CA THR A 125 40.27 -41.17 -30.91
C THR A 125 40.50 -39.89 -31.72
N ALA A 126 41.77 -39.58 -31.92
CA ALA A 126 42.26 -38.33 -32.49
C ALA A 126 42.03 -38.24 -34.03
N PRO A 127 42.56 -37.21 -34.71
CA PRO A 127 41.82 -36.27 -35.54
C PRO A 127 41.73 -36.67 -37.02
N ALA A 128 40.61 -36.39 -37.67
CA ALA A 128 40.52 -36.39 -39.13
C ALA A 128 40.63 -34.95 -39.67
N ARG A 129 41.81 -34.62 -40.16
CA ARG A 129 42.05 -33.51 -41.11
C ARG A 129 41.57 -33.96 -42.49
N VAL A 130 40.76 -33.13 -43.15
CA VAL A 130 40.48 -32.95 -44.60
C VAL A 130 39.15 -32.18 -44.60
N GLY A 131 39.01 -30.93 -45.04
CA GLY A 131 39.53 -30.26 -46.21
C GLY A 131 38.32 -29.53 -46.83
N GLY A 132 38.45 -28.26 -47.21
CA GLY A 132 37.43 -27.56 -48.00
C GLY A 132 36.98 -26.22 -47.44
N GLU A 133 37.63 -25.15 -47.91
CA GLU A 133 37.10 -23.80 -47.90
C GLU A 133 35.72 -23.71 -48.57
N ARG A 134 34.83 -22.90 -48.00
CA ARG A 134 34.14 -21.83 -48.74
C ARG A 134 33.42 -20.90 -47.77
N LYS A 135 33.98 -19.70 -47.58
CA LYS A 135 33.22 -18.52 -47.16
C LYS A 135 32.19 -18.23 -48.24
N MET A 136 30.94 -18.03 -47.85
CA MET A 136 29.99 -17.28 -48.66
C MET A 136 29.27 -16.28 -47.77
N THR A 137 29.55 -15.02 -48.06
CA THR A 137 29.00 -13.79 -47.51
C THR A 137 27.61 -13.49 -48.07
N ALA A 138 26.88 -12.62 -47.34
CA ALA A 138 25.71 -11.84 -47.76
C ALA A 138 24.38 -12.63 -47.79
N LEU A 139 23.19 -12.10 -47.48
CA LEU A 139 22.64 -10.75 -47.33
C LEU A 139 21.69 -10.78 -46.09
N GLY A 140 21.37 -9.71 -45.37
CA GLY A 140 21.06 -8.37 -45.81
C GLY A 140 19.55 -8.19 -45.98
N SER A 141 18.97 -7.37 -45.08
CA SER A 141 17.88 -6.42 -45.33
C SER A 141 16.42 -6.76 -44.98
N LYS A 142 15.92 -5.85 -44.13
CA LYS A 142 14.56 -5.36 -43.88
C LYS A 142 13.65 -6.15 -42.95
#